data_AF-A0AA37BL39-F1
#
_entry.id   AF-A0AA37BL39-F1
#
_cell.length_a   1.000
_cell.length_b   1.000
_cell.length_c   1.000
_cell.angle_alpha   90.00
_cell.angle_beta   90.00
_cell.angle_gamma   90.00
#
_symmetry.space_group_name_H-M   'P 1'
#
loop_
_entity.id
_entity.type
_entity.pdbx_description
1 polymer ?
#
loop_
_entity_poly.entity_id
_entity_poly.type
_entity_poly.pdbx_seq_one_letter_code
_entity_poly.pdbx_strand_id
1 'polypeptide(L)'
;MREARAEDARTEARRLIRDLLGEERLSAAALVREAEAALGADRVARCVELARGAPLTRRSAELASLAGLLVGTRELGPRWWERARGGKPLVPDEVLRSATAVEPWTDLTVLEMLTAWIADDAADRRWGEPAAAVDLNSWQAEDRVALPGGVAPGDRVVLSFDAGGRLDAVVVRRPDGDLGSNLDFDSLRYSRPAEAQWSWGVAAGLGPHPLGGEDPSPYGTPVDAGAARTLRAWALRHGAGAAQTGPEWRVRGDVVAAIERVDWMWRSGEWFAWWRAVSALVDGDPVQLDARLAEIAAGS
;
A
#
# COMPACT_ATOMS: atom_id res chain seq x y z
N MET A 1 -1.35 -22.49 -12.33
CA MET A 1 0.02 -21.92 -12.11
C MET A 1 -0.01 -20.50 -11.52
N ARG A 2 -1.05 -19.67 -11.73
CA ARG A 2 -1.11 -18.27 -11.25
C ARG A 2 -1.78 -18.07 -9.88
N GLU A 3 -2.90 -18.76 -9.60
CA GLU A 3 -3.49 -18.79 -8.25
C GLU A 3 -2.48 -19.28 -7.20
N ALA A 4 -1.67 -20.29 -7.55
CA ALA A 4 -0.55 -20.76 -6.75
C ALA A 4 0.42 -19.62 -6.38
N ARG A 5 0.74 -18.70 -7.31
CA ARG A 5 1.64 -17.57 -7.05
C ARG A 5 1.05 -16.51 -6.13
N ALA A 6 -0.26 -16.28 -6.17
CA ALA A 6 -0.94 -15.35 -5.26
C ALA A 6 -1.07 -15.93 -3.84
N GLU A 7 -1.31 -17.24 -3.74
CA GLU A 7 -1.28 -17.98 -2.48
C GLU A 7 0.14 -18.02 -1.88
N ASP A 8 1.16 -18.19 -2.71
CA ASP A 8 2.57 -18.10 -2.32
C ASP A 8 2.90 -16.69 -1.81
N ALA A 9 2.47 -15.62 -2.51
CA ALA A 9 2.69 -14.24 -2.09
C ALA A 9 2.01 -13.91 -0.75
N ARG A 10 0.77 -14.37 -0.52
CA ARG A 10 0.09 -14.20 0.78
C ARG A 10 0.78 -15.00 1.89
N THR A 11 1.28 -16.19 1.59
CA THR A 11 2.03 -17.01 2.55
C THR A 11 3.34 -16.34 2.94
N GLU A 12 4.06 -15.81 1.95
CA GLU A 12 5.30 -15.09 2.18
C GLU A 12 5.07 -13.77 2.92
N ALA A 13 4.04 -13.00 2.55
CA ALA A 13 3.65 -11.78 3.25
C ALA A 13 3.33 -12.07 4.73
N ARG A 14 2.60 -13.15 5.03
CA ARG A 14 2.32 -13.59 6.42
C ARG A 14 3.59 -13.95 7.19
N ARG A 15 4.57 -14.56 6.51
CA ARG A 15 5.87 -14.89 7.12
C ARG A 15 6.63 -13.61 7.44
N LEU A 16 6.81 -12.74 6.45
CA LEU A 16 7.53 -11.47 6.60
C LEU A 16 6.93 -10.58 7.69
N ILE A 17 5.62 -10.37 7.66
CA ILE A 17 4.98 -9.50 8.64
C ILE A 17 5.01 -10.09 10.07
N ARG A 18 4.96 -11.42 10.21
CA ARG A 18 5.17 -12.09 11.50
C ARG A 18 6.59 -11.84 12.00
N ASP A 19 7.58 -12.00 11.15
CA ASP A 19 9.00 -11.77 11.49
C ASP A 19 9.26 -10.28 11.86
N LEU A 20 8.54 -9.36 11.22
CA LEU A 20 8.69 -7.92 11.43
C LEU A 20 7.93 -7.39 12.66
N LEU A 21 6.71 -7.90 12.91
CA LEU A 21 5.86 -7.43 14.01
C LEU A 21 5.99 -8.27 15.28
N GLY A 22 6.38 -9.55 15.16
CA GLY A 22 6.38 -10.51 16.27
C GLY A 22 5.01 -11.11 16.59
N GLU A 23 4.02 -10.95 15.70
CA GLU A 23 2.62 -11.32 15.95
C GLU A 23 2.15 -12.48 15.05
N GLU A 24 1.60 -13.53 15.66
CA GLU A 24 1.09 -14.71 14.93
C GLU A 24 -0.29 -14.46 14.29
N ARG A 25 -1.10 -13.58 14.89
CA ARG A 25 -2.46 -13.25 14.42
C ARG A 25 -2.55 -11.79 13.99
N LEU A 26 -2.53 -11.58 12.68
CA LEU A 26 -2.69 -10.27 12.09
C LEU A 26 -4.12 -9.78 12.28
N SER A 27 -4.25 -8.71 13.06
CA SER A 27 -5.50 -7.99 13.25
C SER A 27 -5.22 -6.51 13.49
N ALA A 28 -6.18 -5.65 13.17
CA ALA A 28 -6.07 -4.22 13.44
C ALA A 28 -5.83 -3.95 14.94
N ALA A 29 -6.51 -4.67 15.83
CA ALA A 29 -6.34 -4.53 17.28
C ALA A 29 -4.93 -4.92 17.77
N ALA A 30 -4.36 -6.01 17.25
CA ALA A 30 -2.98 -6.39 17.57
C ALA A 30 -1.98 -5.35 17.05
N LEU A 31 -2.16 -4.87 15.81
CA LEU A 31 -1.31 -3.82 15.24
C LEU A 31 -1.36 -2.53 16.06
N VAL A 32 -2.55 -2.07 16.45
CA VAL A 32 -2.73 -0.86 17.25
C VAL A 32 -2.01 -0.97 18.60
N ARG A 33 -2.17 -2.09 19.31
CA ARG A 33 -1.45 -2.35 20.57
C ARG A 33 0.07 -2.29 20.39
N GLU A 34 0.59 -2.98 19.38
CA GLU A 34 2.03 -3.02 19.12
C GLU A 34 2.57 -1.64 18.70
N ALA A 35 1.77 -0.88 17.95
CA ALA A 35 2.09 0.49 17.60
C ALA A 35 2.13 1.39 18.83
N GLU A 36 1.20 1.24 19.79
CA GLU A 36 1.15 2.09 21.00
C GLU A 36 2.44 1.98 21.80
N ALA A 37 3.00 0.76 21.89
CA ALA A 37 4.25 0.50 22.60
C ALA A 37 5.47 1.18 21.96
N ALA A 38 5.48 1.37 20.63
CA ALA A 38 6.63 1.92 19.90
C ALA A 38 6.50 3.41 19.56
N LEU A 39 5.30 3.85 19.17
CA LEU A 39 5.03 5.22 18.72
C LEU A 39 4.55 6.12 19.87
N GLY A 40 3.98 5.53 20.92
CA GLY A 40 3.28 6.24 21.99
C GLY A 40 1.78 6.42 21.69
N ALA A 41 0.99 6.49 22.76
CA ALA A 41 -0.48 6.49 22.69
C ALA A 41 -1.06 7.62 21.83
N ASP A 42 -0.55 8.85 21.95
CA ASP A 42 -1.10 10.01 21.23
C ASP A 42 -0.96 9.88 19.71
N ARG A 43 0.21 9.40 19.24
CA ARG A 43 0.45 9.19 17.80
C ARG A 43 -0.46 8.10 17.27
N VAL A 44 -0.60 6.99 17.99
CA VAL A 44 -1.45 5.90 17.55
C VAL A 44 -2.92 6.27 17.58
N ALA A 45 -3.38 7.01 18.60
CA ALA A 45 -4.73 7.55 18.64
C ALA A 45 -5.02 8.39 17.39
N ARG A 46 -4.07 9.25 16.98
CA ARG A 46 -4.19 10.04 15.76
C ARG A 46 -4.19 9.20 14.48
N CYS A 47 -3.30 8.21 14.36
CA CYS A 47 -3.30 7.28 13.23
C CYS A 47 -4.62 6.51 13.12
N VAL A 48 -5.17 6.04 14.25
CA VAL A 48 -6.45 5.34 14.28
C VAL A 48 -7.61 6.26 13.92
N GLU A 49 -7.60 7.51 14.36
CA GLU A 49 -8.60 8.52 13.94
C GLU A 49 -8.58 8.73 12.42
N LEU A 50 -7.39 8.89 11.82
CA LEU A 50 -7.24 9.00 10.36
C LEU A 50 -7.74 7.75 9.64
N ALA A 51 -7.39 6.55 10.14
CA ALA A 51 -7.85 5.29 9.57
C ALA A 51 -9.38 5.07 9.69
N ARG A 52 -10.01 5.62 10.73
CA ARG A 52 -11.48 5.64 10.86
C ARG A 52 -12.13 6.60 9.87
N GLY A 53 -11.50 7.75 9.63
CA GLY A 53 -11.99 8.79 8.71
C GLY A 53 -11.79 8.48 7.22
N ALA A 54 -10.88 7.55 6.89
CA ALA A 54 -10.67 7.10 5.52
C ALA A 54 -11.88 6.30 4.98
N PRO A 55 -12.09 6.27 3.64
CA PRO A 55 -13.02 5.34 3.02
C PRO A 55 -12.79 3.90 3.51
N LEU A 56 -13.86 3.12 3.65
CA LEU A 56 -13.76 1.80 4.28
C LEU A 56 -12.94 0.83 3.42
N THR A 57 -12.94 1.00 2.10
CA THR A 57 -12.06 0.28 1.16
C THR A 57 -10.59 0.69 1.27
N ARG A 58 -10.31 1.88 1.81
CA ARG A 58 -8.95 2.42 2.02
C ARG A 58 -8.36 2.03 3.38
N ARG A 59 -9.18 1.59 4.33
CA ARG A 59 -8.76 1.27 5.70
C ARG A 59 -7.61 0.25 5.80
N SER A 60 -7.57 -0.72 4.89
CA SER A 60 -6.46 -1.69 4.84
C SER A 60 -5.12 -0.98 4.53
N ALA A 61 -5.11 -0.02 3.62
CA ALA A 61 -3.90 0.74 3.29
C ALA A 61 -3.47 1.70 4.43
N GLU A 62 -4.42 2.27 5.17
CA GLU A 62 -4.12 3.07 6.37
C GLU A 62 -3.44 2.22 7.46
N LEU A 63 -3.93 1.01 7.68
CA LEU A 63 -3.35 0.08 8.65
C LEU A 63 -2.01 -0.51 8.17
N ALA A 64 -1.88 -0.79 6.87
CA ALA A 64 -0.58 -1.11 6.28
C ALA A 64 0.44 0.00 6.55
N SER A 65 0.04 1.25 6.36
CA SER A 65 0.88 2.42 6.64
C SER A 65 1.27 2.47 8.12
N LEU A 66 0.33 2.23 9.04
CA LEU A 66 0.65 2.11 10.47
C LEU A 66 1.67 0.99 10.77
N ALA A 67 1.60 -0.16 10.08
CA ALA A 67 2.59 -1.23 10.21
C ALA A 67 3.99 -0.78 9.74
N GLY A 68 4.07 -0.06 8.63
CA GLY A 68 5.31 0.55 8.16
C GLY A 68 5.88 1.57 9.15
N LEU A 69 5.04 2.45 9.70
CA LEU A 69 5.44 3.43 10.72
C LEU A 69 5.92 2.76 12.02
N LEU A 70 5.28 1.68 12.45
CA LEU A 70 5.71 0.86 13.58
C LEU A 70 7.13 0.32 13.37
N VAL A 71 7.36 -0.37 12.25
CA VAL A 71 8.66 -0.98 11.96
C VAL A 71 9.73 0.09 11.75
N GLY A 72 9.41 1.16 11.02
CA GLY A 72 10.33 2.28 10.82
C GLY A 72 10.70 3.01 12.11
N THR A 73 9.75 3.19 13.03
CA THR A 73 10.04 3.80 14.34
C THR A 73 10.94 2.90 15.19
N ARG A 74 10.71 1.57 15.17
CA ARG A 74 11.61 0.59 15.81
C ARG A 74 13.02 0.64 15.19
N GLU A 75 13.11 0.85 13.88
CA GLU A 75 14.40 0.86 13.18
C GLU A 75 15.18 2.16 13.39
N LEU A 76 14.56 3.32 13.15
CA LEU A 76 15.19 4.65 13.14
C LEU A 76 15.19 5.31 14.52
N GLY A 77 14.35 4.83 15.43
CA GLY A 77 14.17 5.37 16.78
C GLY A 77 13.15 6.50 16.85
N PRO A 78 12.63 6.81 18.06
CA PRO A 78 11.53 7.76 18.24
C PRO A 78 11.87 9.20 17.82
N ARG A 79 13.16 9.58 17.85
CA ARG A 79 13.61 10.91 17.42
C ARG A 79 13.37 11.19 15.93
N TRP A 80 13.07 10.17 15.13
CA TRP A 80 12.68 10.36 13.73
C TRP A 80 11.46 11.29 13.60
N TRP A 81 10.49 11.17 14.51
CA TRP A 81 9.25 11.93 14.49
C TRP A 81 9.45 13.45 14.66
N GLU A 82 10.53 13.84 15.31
CA GLU A 82 10.86 15.24 15.65
C GLU A 82 11.91 15.83 14.70
N ARG A 83 12.44 15.02 13.78
CA ARG A 83 13.54 15.41 12.91
C ARG A 83 13.02 16.11 11.65
N ALA A 84 13.54 17.31 11.37
CA ALA A 84 13.32 17.96 10.09
C ALA A 84 13.95 17.14 8.94
N ARG A 85 13.17 16.91 7.88
CA ARG A 85 13.69 16.32 6.63
C ARG A 85 14.13 17.44 5.70
N GLY A 86 15.32 17.31 5.12
CA GLY A 86 15.84 18.27 4.14
C GLY A 86 14.80 18.56 3.05
N GLY A 87 14.48 19.83 2.83
CA GLY A 87 13.49 20.26 1.83
C GLY A 87 12.02 20.07 2.20
N LYS A 88 11.68 19.59 3.41
CA LYS A 88 10.29 19.53 3.90
C LYS A 88 10.02 20.59 4.97
N PRO A 89 8.87 21.28 4.92
CA PRO A 89 8.59 22.41 5.81
C PRO A 89 8.20 21.99 7.23
N LEU A 90 7.72 20.76 7.42
CA LEU A 90 7.20 20.24 8.69
C LEU A 90 7.92 18.95 9.11
N VAL A 91 8.04 18.72 10.41
CA VAL A 91 8.50 17.44 10.95
C VAL A 91 7.38 16.38 10.90
N PRO A 92 7.68 15.07 10.90
CA PRO A 92 6.66 14.03 10.82
C PRO A 92 5.53 14.14 11.86
N ASP A 93 5.86 14.55 13.09
CA ASP A 93 4.85 14.76 14.13
C ASP A 93 3.85 15.88 13.81
N GLU A 94 4.32 16.97 13.22
CA GLU A 94 3.46 18.09 12.84
C GLU A 94 2.53 17.69 11.69
N VAL A 95 3.06 16.96 10.71
CA VAL A 95 2.29 16.39 9.60
C VAL A 95 1.17 15.46 10.10
N LEU A 96 1.49 14.55 11.04
CA LEU A 96 0.50 13.65 11.62
C LEU A 96 -0.62 14.41 12.36
N ARG A 97 -0.25 15.45 13.13
CA ARG A 97 -1.21 16.27 13.88
C ARG A 97 -2.09 17.12 12.96
N SER A 98 -1.49 17.83 12.01
CA SER A 98 -2.22 18.72 11.10
C SER A 98 -3.08 17.96 10.09
N ALA A 99 -2.80 16.66 9.90
CA ALA A 99 -3.40 15.83 8.85
C ALA A 99 -3.29 16.47 7.46
N THR A 100 -2.19 17.18 7.22
CA THR A 100 -1.93 17.85 5.95
C THR A 100 -0.93 17.02 5.16
N ALA A 101 -1.38 16.42 4.05
CA ALA A 101 -0.44 15.90 3.06
C ALA A 101 0.37 17.06 2.48
N VAL A 102 1.69 16.89 2.38
CA VAL A 102 2.61 17.92 1.90
C VAL A 102 3.13 17.50 0.52
N GLU A 103 3.12 18.43 -0.42
CA GLU A 103 3.65 18.28 -1.78
C GLU A 103 5.05 17.60 -1.80
N PRO A 104 5.36 16.77 -2.82
CA PRO A 104 4.63 16.53 -4.07
C PRO A 104 3.62 15.36 -4.05
N TRP A 105 3.24 14.84 -2.87
CA TRP A 105 2.48 13.58 -2.75
C TRP A 105 0.98 13.81 -2.49
N THR A 106 0.33 14.68 -3.27
CA THR A 106 -1.09 15.06 -3.03
C THR A 106 -2.08 13.90 -3.09
N ASP A 107 -1.73 12.82 -3.78
CA ASP A 107 -2.60 11.66 -3.96
C ASP A 107 -2.48 10.63 -2.83
N LEU A 108 -1.49 10.80 -1.94
CA LEU A 108 -1.32 9.93 -0.78
C LEU A 108 -2.08 10.46 0.43
N THR A 109 -2.63 9.54 1.22
CA THR A 109 -3.07 9.88 2.57
C THR A 109 -1.87 10.27 3.44
N VAL A 110 -2.14 10.95 4.55
CA VAL A 110 -1.09 11.38 5.48
C VAL A 110 -0.28 10.19 6.02
N LEU A 111 -0.95 9.07 6.31
CA LEU A 111 -0.25 7.87 6.80
C LEU A 111 0.61 7.24 5.72
N GLU A 112 0.14 7.15 4.48
CA GLU A 112 0.94 6.64 3.36
C GLU A 112 2.16 7.52 3.11
N MET A 113 1.99 8.84 3.11
CA MET A 113 3.09 9.78 2.94
C MET A 113 4.14 9.64 4.04
N LEU A 114 3.72 9.59 5.31
CA LEU A 114 4.63 9.40 6.44
C LEU A 114 5.34 8.03 6.37
N THR A 115 4.64 7.00 5.90
CA THR A 115 5.21 5.66 5.71
C THR A 115 6.25 5.66 4.59
N ALA A 116 5.97 6.33 3.47
CA ALA A 116 6.93 6.49 2.39
C ALA A 116 8.19 7.20 2.88
N TRP A 117 8.01 8.27 3.67
CA TRP A 117 9.13 9.01 4.27
C TRP A 117 9.98 8.10 5.17
N ILE A 118 9.37 7.41 6.14
CA ILE A 118 10.14 6.57 7.07
C ILE A 118 10.83 5.41 6.34
N ALA A 119 10.20 4.88 5.28
CA ALA A 119 10.77 3.84 4.44
C ALA A 119 12.00 4.31 3.67
N ASP A 120 11.97 5.52 3.10
CA ASP A 120 13.13 6.11 2.44
C ASP A 120 14.27 6.42 3.41
N ASP A 121 13.97 7.00 4.58
CA ASP A 121 15.02 7.29 5.58
C ASP A 121 15.68 6.00 6.09
N ALA A 122 14.92 4.91 6.22
CA ALA A 122 15.46 3.61 6.57
C ALA A 122 16.32 3.02 5.45
N ALA A 123 15.89 3.16 4.19
CA ALA A 123 16.67 2.75 3.02
C ALA A 123 17.98 3.53 2.91
N ASP A 124 17.93 4.86 3.05
CA ASP A 124 19.09 5.75 2.95
C ASP A 124 20.11 5.46 4.05
N ARG A 125 19.63 5.21 5.29
CA ARG A 125 20.52 4.82 6.38
C ARG A 125 21.23 3.49 6.11
N ARG A 126 20.58 2.55 5.43
CA ARG A 126 21.10 1.20 5.21
C ARG A 126 21.97 1.08 3.96
N TRP A 127 21.61 1.79 2.89
CA TRP A 127 22.20 1.62 1.56
C TRP A 127 22.76 2.91 0.95
N GLY A 128 22.65 4.04 1.65
CA GLY A 128 23.01 5.35 1.14
C GLY A 128 21.86 6.00 0.36
N GLU A 129 21.97 7.32 0.19
CA GLU A 129 21.04 8.10 -0.62
C GLU A 129 21.11 7.67 -2.08
N PRO A 130 19.97 7.52 -2.77
CA PRO A 130 19.96 7.13 -4.18
C PRO A 130 20.51 8.26 -5.05
N ALA A 131 21.32 7.90 -6.05
CA ALA A 131 21.86 8.86 -7.02
C ALA A 131 20.76 9.40 -7.96
N ALA A 132 19.72 8.60 -8.22
CA ALA A 132 18.58 8.95 -9.04
C ALA A 132 17.40 8.00 -8.78
N ALA A 133 16.23 8.36 -9.31
CA ALA A 133 15.05 7.52 -9.35
C ALA A 133 14.88 6.85 -10.73
N VAL A 134 14.38 5.62 -10.76
CA VAL A 134 14.05 4.91 -12.00
C VAL A 134 12.65 4.30 -11.94
N ASP A 135 11.91 4.41 -13.03
CA ASP A 135 10.63 3.71 -13.21
C ASP A 135 10.87 2.31 -13.76
N LEU A 136 10.49 1.28 -12.98
CA LEU A 136 10.60 -0.13 -13.35
C LEU A 136 9.47 -0.63 -14.25
N ASN A 137 8.45 0.20 -14.56
CA ASN A 137 7.46 -0.12 -15.59
C ASN A 137 8.04 0.03 -17.01
N SER A 138 9.24 0.61 -17.15
CA SER A 138 9.97 0.65 -18.40
C SER A 138 10.77 -0.64 -18.63
N TRP A 139 10.71 -1.16 -19.85
CA TRP A 139 11.47 -2.33 -20.30
C TRP A 139 12.93 -2.02 -20.62
N GLN A 140 13.35 -0.75 -20.56
CA GLN A 140 14.72 -0.33 -20.82
C GLN A 140 15.59 -0.46 -19.56
N ALA A 141 16.58 -1.35 -19.60
CA ALA A 141 17.51 -1.60 -18.50
C ALA A 141 18.82 -0.77 -18.59
N GLU A 142 19.08 -0.12 -19.72
CA GLU A 142 20.34 0.55 -20.02
C GLU A 142 20.19 2.08 -19.95
N ASP A 143 21.18 2.75 -19.33
CA ASP A 143 21.39 4.20 -19.37
C ASP A 143 20.19 5.03 -18.91
N ARG A 144 19.50 4.53 -17.87
CA ARG A 144 18.29 5.14 -17.29
C ARG A 144 18.57 6.39 -16.46
N VAL A 145 19.81 6.56 -16.03
CA VAL A 145 20.22 7.60 -15.07
C VAL A 145 21.53 8.22 -15.51
N ALA A 146 21.70 9.51 -15.21
CA ALA A 146 23.00 10.14 -15.34
C ALA A 146 23.97 9.56 -14.31
N LEU A 147 25.14 9.14 -14.76
CA LEU A 147 26.17 8.62 -13.88
C LEU A 147 26.75 9.74 -13.00
N PRO A 148 26.93 9.51 -11.68
CA PRO A 148 27.68 10.41 -10.83
C PRO A 148 29.10 10.64 -11.36
N GLY A 149 29.68 11.81 -11.08
CA GLY A 149 31.06 12.10 -11.45
C GLY A 149 32.06 11.18 -10.74
N GLY A 150 33.11 10.75 -11.45
CA GLY A 150 34.20 9.97 -10.87
C GLY A 150 33.96 8.46 -10.75
N VAL A 151 32.85 7.95 -11.28
CA VAL A 151 32.59 6.50 -11.34
C VAL A 151 33.47 5.80 -12.37
N ALA A 152 33.78 4.53 -12.11
CA ALA A 152 34.55 3.64 -12.98
C ALA A 152 33.72 2.41 -13.39
N PRO A 153 34.04 1.75 -14.53
CA PRO A 153 33.41 0.49 -14.87
C PRO A 153 33.50 -0.55 -13.74
N GLY A 154 32.37 -1.18 -13.42
CA GLY A 154 32.22 -2.11 -12.30
C GLY A 154 31.66 -1.47 -11.03
N ASP A 155 31.66 -0.14 -10.90
CA ASP A 155 31.04 0.54 -9.77
C ASP A 155 29.53 0.29 -9.71
N ARG A 156 28.97 0.29 -8.51
CA ARG A 156 27.53 0.14 -8.27
C ARG A 156 26.96 1.45 -7.77
N VAL A 157 25.97 1.96 -8.49
CA VAL A 157 25.24 3.18 -8.15
C VAL A 157 23.88 2.80 -7.61
N VAL A 158 23.57 3.22 -6.38
CA VAL A 158 22.27 2.94 -5.75
C VAL A 158 21.22 3.87 -6.34
N LEU A 159 20.09 3.31 -6.77
CA LEU A 159 18.93 4.00 -7.33
C LEU A 159 17.70 3.73 -6.48
N SER A 160 16.75 4.67 -6.46
CA SER A 160 15.41 4.45 -5.92
C SER A 160 14.45 4.07 -7.04
N PHE A 161 13.46 3.24 -6.73
CA PHE A 161 12.39 2.92 -7.69
C PHE A 161 10.98 3.03 -7.13
N ASP A 162 10.85 3.02 -5.81
CA ASP A 162 9.63 3.25 -5.04
C ASP A 162 10.03 3.71 -3.63
N ALA A 163 9.08 4.09 -2.79
CA ALA A 163 9.33 4.46 -1.40
C ALA A 163 10.01 3.32 -0.64
N GLY A 164 11.22 3.58 -0.12
CA GLY A 164 12.05 2.58 0.54
C GLY A 164 12.62 1.48 -0.37
N GLY A 165 12.29 1.47 -1.67
CA GLY A 165 12.80 0.53 -2.66
C GLY A 165 14.14 1.01 -3.22
N ARG A 166 15.13 0.11 -3.31
CA ARG A 166 16.44 0.37 -3.94
C ARG A 166 16.84 -0.72 -4.91
N LEU A 167 17.58 -0.35 -5.95
CA LEU A 167 18.34 -1.27 -6.80
C LEU A 167 19.69 -0.66 -7.13
N ASP A 168 20.62 -1.48 -7.58
CA ASP A 168 21.90 -1.02 -8.08
C ASP A 168 21.86 -0.93 -9.61
N ALA A 169 22.56 0.07 -10.14
CA ALA A 169 22.97 0.10 -11.53
C ALA A 169 24.49 -0.10 -11.60
N VAL A 170 24.93 -1.05 -12.41
CA VAL A 170 26.34 -1.34 -12.62
C VAL A 170 26.88 -0.45 -13.73
N VAL A 171 27.95 0.28 -13.45
CA VAL A 171 28.62 1.13 -14.43
C VAL A 171 29.37 0.24 -15.41
N VAL A 172 29.15 0.46 -16.70
CA VAL A 172 29.76 -0.31 -17.79
C VAL A 172 30.44 0.62 -18.78
N ARG A 173 31.43 0.11 -19.50
CA ARG A 173 31.99 0.80 -20.67
C ARG A 173 31.25 0.33 -21.92
N ARG A 174 30.68 1.27 -22.67
CA ARG A 174 30.00 1.02 -23.93
C ARG A 174 31.02 0.82 -25.08
N PRO A 175 30.61 0.28 -26.23
CA PRO A 175 31.52 0.01 -27.35
C PRO A 175 32.17 1.26 -27.95
N ASP A 176 31.53 2.43 -27.85
CA ASP A 176 32.04 3.74 -28.26
C ASP A 176 33.09 4.33 -27.30
N GLY A 177 33.32 3.68 -26.15
CA GLY A 177 34.27 4.09 -25.12
C GLY A 177 33.65 4.92 -23.99
N ASP A 178 32.39 5.34 -24.14
CA ASP A 178 31.67 6.11 -23.13
C ASP A 178 31.23 5.22 -21.96
N LEU A 179 30.93 5.84 -20.82
CA LEU A 179 30.38 5.14 -19.66
C LEU A 179 28.85 5.12 -19.73
N GLY A 180 28.30 3.95 -19.42
CA GLY A 180 26.86 3.74 -19.26
C GLY A 180 26.54 2.98 -17.97
N SER A 181 25.28 2.67 -17.75
CA SER A 181 24.79 1.88 -16.63
C SER A 181 23.80 0.81 -17.07
N ASN A 182 23.84 -0.35 -16.40
CA ASN A 182 22.83 -1.40 -16.55
C ASN A 182 22.18 -1.65 -15.19
N LEU A 183 20.85 -1.70 -15.15
CA LEU A 183 20.11 -2.06 -13.94
C LEU A 183 20.41 -3.52 -13.55
N ASP A 184 20.77 -3.74 -12.28
CA ASP A 184 20.92 -5.05 -11.68
C ASP A 184 19.61 -5.43 -10.96
N PHE A 185 18.72 -6.11 -11.66
CA PHE A 185 17.43 -6.54 -11.11
C PHE A 185 17.56 -7.55 -9.96
N ASP A 186 18.67 -8.28 -9.87
CA ASP A 186 18.91 -9.21 -8.76
C ASP A 186 19.25 -8.48 -7.45
N SER A 187 19.53 -7.17 -7.54
CA SER A 187 19.79 -6.31 -6.39
C SER A 187 18.56 -5.59 -5.84
N LEU A 188 17.36 -5.85 -6.40
CA LEU A 188 16.09 -5.27 -5.96
C LEU A 188 15.84 -5.60 -4.48
N ARG A 189 15.56 -4.55 -3.71
CA ARG A 189 15.37 -4.64 -2.25
C ARG A 189 14.47 -3.54 -1.74
N TYR A 190 13.75 -3.83 -0.65
CA TYR A 190 12.90 -2.87 0.06
C TYR A 190 13.37 -2.71 1.50
N SER A 191 13.31 -1.48 2.02
CA SER A 191 13.55 -1.25 3.44
C SER A 191 12.48 -1.96 4.27
N ARG A 192 12.81 -2.32 5.51
CA ARG A 192 11.87 -3.07 6.38
C ARG A 192 10.53 -2.36 6.59
N PRO A 193 10.45 -1.01 6.67
CA PRO A 193 9.16 -0.32 6.75
C PRO A 193 8.30 -0.51 5.50
N ALA A 194 8.89 -0.47 4.30
CA ALA A 194 8.18 -0.74 3.05
C ALA A 194 7.73 -2.21 2.99
N GLU A 195 8.61 -3.15 3.38
CA GLU A 195 8.26 -4.57 3.48
C GLU A 195 7.09 -4.79 4.45
N ALA A 196 7.08 -4.11 5.59
CA ALA A 196 6.02 -4.21 6.59
C ALA A 196 4.68 -3.67 6.06
N GLN A 197 4.70 -2.52 5.40
CA GLN A 197 3.50 -1.92 4.79
C GLN A 197 2.88 -2.88 3.77
N TRP A 198 3.66 -3.29 2.78
CA TRP A 198 3.18 -4.19 1.73
C TRP A 198 2.76 -5.54 2.29
N SER A 199 3.57 -6.15 3.17
CA SER A 199 3.27 -7.47 3.74
C SER A 199 2.00 -7.45 4.59
N TRP A 200 1.75 -6.38 5.35
CA TRP A 200 0.51 -6.24 6.10
C TRP A 200 -0.69 -6.16 5.15
N GLY A 201 -0.63 -5.30 4.13
CA GLY A 201 -1.72 -5.14 3.16
C GLY A 201 -2.09 -6.44 2.44
N VAL A 202 -1.08 -7.21 2.03
CA VAL A 202 -1.29 -8.50 1.37
C VAL A 202 -1.78 -9.58 2.33
N ALA A 203 -1.21 -9.65 3.54
CA ALA A 203 -1.52 -10.71 4.49
C ALA A 203 -2.86 -10.53 5.20
N ALA A 204 -3.21 -9.28 5.54
CA ALA A 204 -4.45 -8.92 6.22
C ALA A 204 -5.63 -8.74 5.25
N GLY A 205 -5.35 -8.50 3.96
CA GLY A 205 -6.35 -8.30 2.91
C GLY A 205 -7.16 -7.02 3.10
N LEU A 206 -8.25 -6.87 2.35
CA LEU A 206 -9.08 -5.66 2.37
C LEU A 206 -9.86 -5.47 3.69
N GLY A 207 -10.15 -6.55 4.41
CA GLY A 207 -10.87 -6.51 5.69
C GLY A 207 -11.95 -7.60 5.81
N PRO A 208 -12.83 -7.49 6.83
CA PRO A 208 -13.06 -6.32 7.68
C PRO A 208 -11.94 -6.06 8.70
N HIS A 209 -11.65 -4.78 8.94
CA HIS A 209 -10.66 -4.28 9.91
C HIS A 209 -11.35 -3.39 10.95
N PRO A 210 -12.03 -3.97 11.96
CA PRO A 210 -12.70 -3.19 12.99
C PRO A 210 -11.69 -2.42 13.85
N LEU A 211 -12.00 -1.15 14.15
CA LEU A 211 -11.22 -0.31 15.06
C LEU A 211 -12.04 -0.07 16.33
N GLY A 212 -11.37 0.12 17.47
CA GLY A 212 -12.06 0.39 18.74
C GLY A 212 -12.96 1.63 18.65
N GLY A 213 -14.01 1.74 19.47
CA GLY A 213 -14.88 2.93 19.50
C GLY A 213 -15.82 3.09 18.31
N GLU A 214 -15.93 2.09 17.43
CA GLU A 214 -16.89 2.06 16.32
C GLU A 214 -18.19 1.34 16.75
N ASP A 215 -19.13 2.08 17.32
CA ASP A 215 -20.47 1.59 17.66
C ASP A 215 -21.56 2.54 17.08
N PRO A 216 -22.36 2.11 16.09
CA PRO A 216 -22.34 0.80 15.45
C PRO A 216 -21.11 0.58 14.54
N SER A 217 -20.75 -0.69 14.30
CA SER A 217 -19.67 -1.04 13.39
C SER A 217 -19.95 -0.59 11.95
N PRO A 218 -19.00 0.08 11.26
CA PRO A 218 -19.19 0.51 9.87
C PRO A 218 -19.36 -0.67 8.91
N TYR A 219 -18.82 -1.84 9.25
CA TYR A 219 -18.99 -3.06 8.44
C TYR A 219 -20.40 -3.66 8.59
N GLY A 220 -21.11 -3.33 9.67
CA GLY A 220 -22.50 -3.73 9.91
C GLY A 220 -23.54 -2.81 9.26
N THR A 221 -23.12 -1.70 8.65
CA THR A 221 -24.02 -0.76 7.98
C THR A 221 -24.63 -1.41 6.74
N PRO A 222 -25.98 -1.34 6.57
CA PRO A 222 -26.65 -1.85 5.37
C PRO A 222 -26.15 -1.17 4.09
N VAL A 223 -26.13 -1.92 2.98
CA VAL A 223 -25.85 -1.40 1.64
C VAL A 223 -27.15 -1.28 0.83
N ASP A 224 -27.12 -0.51 -0.26
CA ASP A 224 -28.24 -0.47 -1.21
C ASP A 224 -28.45 -1.86 -1.82
N ALA A 225 -29.61 -2.46 -1.54
CA ALA A 225 -29.91 -3.83 -1.94
C ALA A 225 -30.07 -3.99 -3.47
N GLY A 226 -30.48 -2.93 -4.18
CA GLY A 226 -30.61 -2.94 -5.64
C GLY A 226 -29.24 -2.99 -6.30
N ALA A 227 -28.37 -2.04 -5.95
CA ALA A 227 -26.98 -1.96 -6.40
C ALA A 227 -26.20 -3.23 -6.04
N ALA A 228 -26.32 -3.71 -4.80
CA ALA A 228 -25.69 -4.95 -4.34
C ALA A 228 -26.09 -6.15 -5.20
N ARG A 229 -27.40 -6.33 -5.48
CA ARG A 229 -27.88 -7.40 -6.38
C ARG A 229 -27.35 -7.25 -7.79
N THR A 230 -27.37 -6.04 -8.34
CA THR A 230 -26.86 -5.76 -9.69
C THR A 230 -25.37 -6.09 -9.82
N LEU A 231 -24.54 -5.61 -8.90
CA LEU A 231 -23.09 -5.80 -8.92
C LEU A 231 -22.68 -7.26 -8.65
N ARG A 232 -23.39 -7.94 -7.74
CA ARG A 232 -23.18 -9.37 -7.51
C ARG A 232 -23.58 -10.21 -8.73
N ALA A 233 -24.74 -9.92 -9.32
CA ALA A 233 -25.20 -10.62 -10.52
C ALA A 233 -24.25 -10.36 -11.71
N TRP A 234 -23.75 -9.14 -11.86
CA TRP A 234 -22.73 -8.81 -12.84
C TRP A 234 -21.47 -9.66 -12.64
N ALA A 235 -20.94 -9.75 -11.42
CA ALA A 235 -19.73 -10.53 -11.13
C ALA A 235 -19.91 -12.03 -11.48
N LEU A 236 -21.06 -12.61 -11.13
CA LEU A 236 -21.39 -13.99 -11.49
C LEU A 236 -21.44 -14.21 -13.01
N ARG A 237 -22.05 -13.30 -13.77
CA ARG A 237 -22.09 -13.38 -15.24
C ARG A 237 -20.71 -13.28 -15.88
N HIS A 238 -19.78 -12.54 -15.26
CA HIS A 238 -18.43 -12.33 -15.78
C HIS A 238 -17.41 -13.34 -15.26
N GLY A 239 -17.88 -14.46 -14.69
CA GLY A 239 -17.03 -15.60 -14.35
C GLY A 239 -16.46 -15.58 -12.92
N ALA A 240 -17.03 -14.81 -11.99
CA ALA A 240 -16.83 -15.09 -10.57
C ALA A 240 -17.71 -16.25 -10.13
N GLY A 241 -17.15 -17.15 -9.31
CA GLY A 241 -17.90 -18.27 -8.72
C GLY A 241 -18.81 -17.82 -7.57
N ALA A 242 -19.80 -18.66 -7.25
CA ALA A 242 -20.67 -18.45 -6.08
C ALA A 242 -19.88 -18.42 -4.76
N ALA A 243 -18.81 -19.22 -4.65
CA ALA A 243 -17.92 -19.21 -3.49
C ALA A 243 -17.16 -17.87 -3.35
N GLN A 244 -16.80 -17.23 -4.46
CA GLN A 244 -16.07 -15.96 -4.45
C GLN A 244 -16.99 -14.81 -4.05
N THR A 245 -18.15 -14.71 -4.72
CA THR A 245 -19.14 -13.66 -4.43
C THR A 245 -19.83 -13.86 -3.07
N GLY A 246 -19.93 -15.09 -2.58
CA GLY A 246 -20.60 -15.42 -1.33
C GLY A 246 -22.13 -15.30 -1.42
N PRO A 247 -22.83 -15.25 -0.27
CA PRO A 247 -24.28 -15.09 -0.21
C PRO A 247 -24.71 -13.69 -0.68
N GLU A 248 -25.98 -13.35 -0.44
CA GLU A 248 -26.49 -11.99 -0.65
C GLU A 248 -25.70 -10.96 0.18
N TRP A 249 -25.34 -9.83 -0.42
CA TRP A 249 -24.65 -8.75 0.28
C TRP A 249 -25.69 -7.83 0.92
N ARG A 250 -25.71 -7.80 2.25
CA ARG A 250 -26.67 -7.03 3.06
C ARG A 250 -26.01 -5.85 3.74
N VAL A 251 -24.76 -6.03 4.16
CA VAL A 251 -23.96 -5.01 4.84
C VAL A 251 -22.64 -4.76 4.12
N ARG A 252 -21.99 -3.63 4.43
CA ARG A 252 -20.71 -3.24 3.82
C ARG A 252 -19.64 -4.34 3.97
N GLY A 253 -19.63 -5.03 5.11
CA GLY A 253 -18.72 -6.15 5.37
C GLY A 253 -18.87 -7.33 4.40
N ASP A 254 -20.08 -7.62 3.92
CA ASP A 254 -20.31 -8.69 2.94
C ASP A 254 -19.63 -8.36 1.61
N VAL A 255 -19.76 -7.10 1.18
CA VAL A 255 -19.18 -6.60 -0.07
C VAL A 255 -17.65 -6.58 0.03
N VAL A 256 -17.08 -6.09 1.12
CA VAL A 256 -15.62 -6.10 1.37
C VAL A 256 -15.06 -7.52 1.30
N ALA A 257 -15.72 -8.48 1.95
CA ALA A 257 -15.28 -9.87 1.92
C ALA A 257 -15.40 -10.48 0.50
N ALA A 258 -16.36 -10.04 -0.31
CA ALA A 258 -16.48 -10.46 -1.70
C ALA A 258 -15.39 -9.87 -2.59
N ILE A 259 -15.04 -8.58 -2.43
CA ILE A 259 -13.96 -7.93 -3.20
C ILE A 259 -12.65 -8.71 -3.04
N GLU A 260 -12.30 -9.09 -1.81
CA GLU A 260 -11.09 -9.86 -1.49
C GLU A 260 -11.05 -11.24 -2.17
N ARG A 261 -12.20 -11.93 -2.21
CA ARG A 261 -12.29 -13.31 -2.76
C ARG A 261 -12.37 -13.37 -4.28
N VAL A 262 -12.89 -12.33 -4.92
CA VAL A 262 -13.12 -12.28 -6.38
C VAL A 262 -11.80 -12.10 -7.16
N ASP A 263 -10.76 -11.60 -6.48
CA ASP A 263 -9.40 -11.41 -7.02
C ASP A 263 -9.42 -10.65 -8.36
N TRP A 264 -10.09 -9.50 -8.33
CA TRP A 264 -10.46 -8.72 -9.52
C TRP A 264 -9.26 -8.12 -10.26
N MET A 265 -8.15 -7.85 -9.56
CA MET A 265 -6.96 -7.16 -10.08
C MET A 265 -6.27 -7.91 -11.23
N TRP A 266 -6.47 -9.23 -11.33
CA TRP A 266 -5.85 -10.07 -12.35
C TRP A 266 -6.78 -10.40 -13.52
N ARG A 267 -7.92 -9.72 -13.61
CA ARG A 267 -8.93 -9.93 -14.64
C ARG A 267 -8.89 -8.80 -15.70
N SER A 268 -9.93 -8.70 -16.54
CA SER A 268 -10.01 -7.67 -17.59
C SER A 268 -10.25 -6.26 -17.01
N GLY A 269 -10.05 -5.22 -17.83
CA GLY A 269 -10.31 -3.83 -17.43
C GLY A 269 -11.76 -3.55 -16.98
N GLU A 270 -12.72 -4.37 -17.38
CA GLU A 270 -14.12 -4.28 -16.91
C GLU A 270 -14.24 -4.57 -15.41
N TRP A 271 -13.37 -5.43 -14.87
CA TRP A 271 -13.31 -5.71 -13.44
C TRP A 271 -12.83 -4.52 -12.63
N PHE A 272 -12.07 -3.60 -13.23
CA PHE A 272 -11.72 -2.34 -12.60
C PHE A 272 -12.93 -1.42 -12.48
N ALA A 273 -13.80 -1.37 -13.50
CA ALA A 273 -15.06 -0.62 -13.43
C ALA A 273 -15.99 -1.19 -12.35
N TRP A 274 -16.10 -2.53 -12.29
CA TRP A 274 -16.81 -3.22 -11.21
C TRP A 274 -16.23 -2.90 -9.83
N TRP A 275 -14.91 -2.95 -9.67
CA TRP A 275 -14.22 -2.64 -8.41
C TRP A 275 -14.54 -1.21 -7.94
N ARG A 276 -14.52 -0.22 -8.84
CA ARG A 276 -14.90 1.16 -8.50
C ARG A 276 -16.36 1.26 -8.04
N ALA A 277 -17.27 0.50 -8.65
CA ALA A 277 -18.68 0.48 -8.27
C ALA A 277 -18.90 -0.13 -6.88
N VAL A 278 -18.32 -1.31 -6.62
CA VAL A 278 -18.43 -1.96 -5.30
C VAL A 278 -17.71 -1.16 -4.22
N SER A 279 -16.63 -0.44 -4.56
CA SER A 279 -15.97 0.47 -3.64
C SER A 279 -16.87 1.65 -3.29
N ALA A 280 -17.48 2.31 -4.28
CA ALA A 280 -18.45 3.38 -4.02
C ALA A 280 -19.65 2.92 -3.16
N LEU A 281 -20.12 1.68 -3.38
CA LEU A 281 -21.17 1.06 -2.55
C LEU A 281 -20.73 0.89 -1.09
N VAL A 282 -19.49 0.41 -0.87
CA VAL A 282 -18.92 0.19 0.46
C VAL A 282 -18.60 1.51 1.17
N ASP A 283 -18.07 2.48 0.45
CA ASP A 283 -17.67 3.77 1.00
C ASP A 283 -18.87 4.69 1.23
N GLY A 284 -20.01 4.40 0.60
CA GLY A 284 -21.25 5.16 0.76
C GLY A 284 -21.25 6.44 -0.07
N ASP A 285 -20.71 6.39 -1.29
CA ASP A 285 -20.71 7.50 -2.24
C ASP A 285 -21.78 7.26 -3.32
N PRO A 286 -23.01 7.78 -3.14
CA PRO A 286 -24.11 7.52 -4.07
C PRO A 286 -23.86 8.14 -5.45
N VAL A 287 -23.17 9.28 -5.54
CA VAL A 287 -22.90 9.95 -6.82
C VAL A 287 -21.95 9.12 -7.66
N GLN A 288 -20.88 8.60 -7.05
CA GLN A 288 -19.97 7.70 -7.74
C GLN A 288 -20.65 6.37 -8.06
N LEU A 289 -21.43 5.82 -7.13
CA LEU A 289 -22.14 4.55 -7.35
C LEU A 289 -23.06 4.63 -8.56
N ASP A 290 -23.89 5.67 -8.67
CA ASP A 290 -24.81 5.85 -9.79
C ASP A 290 -24.06 5.98 -11.13
N ALA A 291 -22.99 6.78 -11.15
CA ALA A 291 -22.14 6.93 -12.33
C ALA A 291 -21.51 5.60 -12.75
N ARG A 292 -20.99 4.81 -11.79
CA ARG A 292 -20.37 3.51 -12.09
C ARG A 292 -21.40 2.46 -12.52
N LEU A 293 -22.60 2.45 -11.94
CA LEU A 293 -23.69 1.55 -12.35
C LEU A 293 -24.14 1.85 -13.79
N ALA A 294 -24.20 3.12 -14.19
CA ALA A 294 -24.49 3.51 -15.56
C ALA A 294 -23.40 3.04 -16.54
N GLU A 295 -22.11 3.17 -16.18
CA GLU A 295 -20.99 2.64 -16.98
C GLU A 295 -21.10 1.12 -17.18
N ILE A 296 -21.38 0.39 -16.10
CA ILE A 296 -21.55 -1.07 -16.14
C ILE A 296 -22.73 -1.46 -17.03
N ALA A 297 -23.85 -0.74 -16.95
CA ALA A 297 -25.03 -1.00 -17.78
C ALA A 297 -24.78 -0.70 -19.27
N ALA A 298 -23.96 0.31 -19.60
CA ALA A 298 -23.63 0.67 -20.97
C ALA A 298 -22.59 -0.25 -21.64
N GLY A 299 -21.76 -0.92 -20.84
CA GLY A 299 -20.76 -1.90 -21.31
C GLY A 299 -21.21 -3.37 -21.25
N SER A 300 -22.43 -3.64 -20.76
CA SER A 300 -23.06 -4.98 -20.72
C SER A 300 -23.84 -5.27 -22.00
#